data_AF-A0A383B330-F1
#
_entry.id   AF-A0A383B330-F1
#
_cell.length_a   1.000
_cell.length_b   1.000
_cell.length_c   1.000
_cell.angle_alpha   90.00
_cell.angle_beta   90.00
_cell.angle_gamma   90.00
#
_symmetry.space_group_name_H-M   'P 1'
#
loop_
_entity.id
_entity.type
_entity.pdbx_description
1 polymer ?
#
loop_
_entity_poly.entity_id
_entity_poly.type
_entity_poly.pdbx_seq_one_letter_code
_entity_poly.pdbx_strand_id
1 'polypeptide(L)' 'MKLCIRLFGFTTSVFFMALTLNAAKPVDFAREVLPILSNKCFVCHGPDGKKKDVLRLDSFKEATRDL' A
#
# COMPACT_ATOMS: atom_id res chain seq x y z
N MET A 1 50.32 -10.37 23.78
CA MET A 1 49.78 -9.10 23.21
C MET A 1 49.07 -9.25 21.85
N LYS A 2 48.91 -10.46 21.28
CA LYS A 2 48.14 -10.68 20.01
C LYS A 2 46.76 -11.32 20.24
N LEU A 3 46.45 -11.69 21.49
CA LEU A 3 45.20 -12.36 21.87
C LEU A 3 44.07 -11.38 22.27
N CYS A 4 44.39 -10.13 22.65
CA CYS A 4 43.38 -9.08 22.91
C CYS A 4 42.81 -8.45 21.63
N ILE A 5 43.47 -8.61 20.48
CA ILE A 5 42.98 -8.02 19.21
C ILE A 5 41.84 -8.85 18.60
N ARG A 6 41.70 -10.13 18.94
CA ARG A 6 40.64 -10.99 18.38
C ARG A 6 39.27 -10.88 19.05
N LEU A 7 39.18 -10.17 20.18
CA LEU A 7 37.91 -9.93 20.89
C LEU A 7 37.27 -8.58 20.54
N PHE A 8 37.98 -7.68 19.85
CA PHE A 8 37.47 -6.35 19.47
C PHE A 8 36.77 -6.31 18.11
N GLY A 9 36.83 -7.40 17.34
CA GLY A 9 36.30 -7.46 15.98
C GLY A 9 34.97 -8.20 15.80
N PHE A 10 34.39 -8.75 16.87
CA PHE A 10 33.22 -9.65 16.74
C PHE A 10 31.97 -9.19 17.50
N THR A 11 32.04 -8.13 18.32
CA THR A 11 30.86 -7.60 19.03
C THR A 11 30.20 -6.41 18.31
N THR A 12 30.89 -5.77 17.36
CA THR A 12 30.37 -4.61 16.63
C THR A 12 29.56 -4.97 15.37
N SER A 13 29.66 -6.21 14.88
CA SER A 13 29.01 -6.59 13.60
C SER A 13 27.51 -6.90 13.72
N VAL A 14 27.00 -7.23 14.91
CA VAL A 14 25.58 -7.64 15.08
C VAL A 14 24.70 -6.48 15.52
N PHE A 15 25.28 -5.36 15.97
CA PHE A 15 24.52 -4.23 16.54
C PHE A 15 23.99 -3.23 15.49
N PHE A 16 24.35 -3.37 14.22
CA PHE A 16 23.97 -2.42 13.17
C PHE A 16 22.78 -2.87 12.29
N MET A 17 22.16 -4.02 12.61
CA MET A 17 21.16 -4.70 11.78
C MET A 17 19.74 -4.65 12.37
N ALA A 18 19.31 -3.53 12.96
CA ALA A 18 18.02 -3.46 13.65
C ALA A 18 17.15 -2.23 13.35
N LEU A 19 17.40 -1.48 12.27
CA LEU A 19 16.77 -0.16 12.07
C LEU A 19 16.05 0.06 10.73
N THR A 20 15.31 -0.92 10.22
CA THR A 20 14.40 -0.70 9.07
C THR A 20 12.95 -0.98 9.43
N LEU A 21 12.40 -0.19 10.35
CA LEU A 21 10.95 -0.15 10.56
C LEU A 21 10.32 0.74 9.47
N ASN A 22 10.07 0.16 8.29
CA ASN A 22 9.49 0.90 7.17
C ASN A 22 7.96 0.93 7.32
N ALA A 23 7.41 2.02 7.86
CA ALA A 23 5.96 2.22 7.90
C ALA A 23 5.45 2.48 6.47
N ALA A 24 4.44 1.72 6.05
CA ALA A 24 3.78 1.97 4.77
C ALA A 24 3.17 3.38 4.77
N LYS A 25 3.40 4.14 3.71
CA LYS A 25 2.77 5.44 3.53
C LYS A 25 1.26 5.26 3.36
N PRO A 26 0.44 6.18 3.91
CA PRO A 26 -0.99 6.15 3.65
C PRO A 26 -1.27 6.33 2.15
N VAL A 27 -2.23 5.57 1.63
CA VAL A 27 -2.66 5.67 0.23
C VAL A 27 -3.48 6.93 0.03
N ASP A 28 -3.14 7.71 -0.99
CA ASP A 28 -3.94 8.85 -1.44
C ASP A 28 -4.92 8.39 -2.53
N PHE A 29 -6.19 8.23 -2.15
CA PHE A 29 -7.22 7.76 -3.08
C PHE A 29 -7.32 8.62 -4.35
N ALA A 30 -7.25 9.94 -4.23
CA ALA A 30 -7.46 10.85 -5.36
C ALA A 30 -6.30 10.79 -6.36
N ARG A 31 -5.07 10.61 -5.88
CA ARG A 31 -3.87 10.54 -6.73
C ARG A 31 -3.56 9.14 -7.24
N GLU A 32 -3.84 8.11 -6.44
CA GLU A 32 -3.37 6.75 -6.71
C GLU A 32 -4.49 5.83 -7.24
N VAL A 33 -5.71 5.94 -6.72
CA VAL A 33 -6.79 4.98 -7.01
C VAL A 33 -7.79 5.54 -8.02
N LEU A 34 -8.23 6.78 -7.83
CA LEU A 34 -9.25 7.42 -8.66
C LEU A 34 -8.89 7.45 -10.16
N PRO A 35 -7.64 7.72 -10.59
CA PRO A 35 -7.29 7.69 -12.01
C PRO A 35 -7.46 6.30 -12.63
N ILE A 36 -7.21 5.24 -11.85
CA ILE A 36 -7.35 3.84 -12.29
C ILE A 36 -8.83 3.52 -12.51
N LEU A 37 -9.66 3.81 -11.51
CA LEU A 37 -11.11 3.54 -11.58
C LEU A 37 -11.78 4.37 -12.69
N SER A 38 -11.38 5.64 -12.85
CA SER A 38 -11.88 6.51 -13.91
C SER A 38 -11.55 5.97 -15.30
N ASN A 39 -10.31 5.52 -15.53
CA ASN A 39 -9.87 5.03 -16.84
C ASN A 39 -10.44 3.65 -17.18
N LYS A 40 -10.55 2.75 -16.20
CA LYS A 40 -10.81 1.32 -16.44
C LYS A 40 -12.21 0.86 -16.08
N CYS A 41 -12.86 1.52 -15.12
CA CYS A 41 -14.05 0.97 -14.47
C CYS A 41 -15.31 1.82 -14.68
N PHE A 42 -15.21 3.14 -14.53
CA PHE A 42 -16.39 4.03 -14.51
C PHE A 42 -17.17 4.07 -15.83
N VAL A 43 -16.55 3.69 -16.95
CA VAL A 43 -17.25 3.54 -18.24
C VAL A 43 -18.43 2.55 -18.13
N CYS A 44 -18.28 1.49 -17.33
CA CYS A 44 -19.32 0.47 -17.14
C CYS A 44 -19.96 0.52 -15.75
N HIS A 45 -19.16 0.90 -14.73
CA HIS A 45 -19.50 0.84 -13.30
C HIS A 45 -19.60 2.23 -12.64
N GLY A 46 -19.74 3.29 -13.45
CA GLY A 46 -19.86 4.69 -13.00
C GLY A 46 -21.24 5.30 -13.30
N PRO A 47 -21.40 6.63 -13.09
CA PRO A 47 -22.67 7.37 -13.23
C PRO A 47 -23.40 7.10 -14.55
N ASP A 48 -22.65 7.01 -15.64
CA ASP A 48 -23.18 6.87 -16.99
C ASP A 48 -23.40 5.40 -17.41
N GLY A 49 -23.17 4.45 -16.49
CA GLY A 49 -23.41 3.03 -16.70
C GLY A 49 -24.87 2.75 -17.06
N LYS A 50 -25.11 2.09 -18.19
CA LYS A 50 -26.46 1.92 -18.77
C LYS A 50 -27.36 0.92 -18.03
N LYS A 51 -26.82 0.13 -17.10
CA LYS A 51 -27.55 -0.93 -16.39
C LYS A 51 -27.82 -0.51 -14.95
N LYS A 52 -29.08 -0.58 -14.52
CA LYS A 52 -29.57 -0.12 -13.21
C LYS A 52 -29.16 -0.99 -12.02
N ASP A 53 -28.55 -2.16 -12.27
CA ASP A 53 -28.24 -3.17 -11.25
C ASP A 53 -26.77 -3.62 -11.33
N VAL A 54 -25.89 -2.69 -11.69
CA VAL A 54 -24.45 -2.93 -11.82
C VAL A 54 -23.73 -2.35 -10.61
N LEU A 55 -22.73 -3.09 -10.10
CA LEU A 55 -21.83 -2.63 -9.04
C LEU A 55 -21.33 -1.21 -9.34
N ARG A 56 -21.53 -0.28 -8.40
CA ARG A 56 -21.13 1.13 -8.54
C ARG A 56 -19.82 1.36 -7.82
N LEU A 57 -18.79 1.77 -8.55
CA LEU A 57 -17.44 1.98 -8.00
C LEU A 57 -17.11 3.46 -7.77
N ASP A 58 -17.95 4.37 -8.23
CA ASP A 58 -17.82 5.81 -8.04
C ASP A 58 -18.43 6.31 -6.71
N SER A 59 -19.17 5.43 -6.01
CA SER A 59 -19.76 5.71 -4.70
C SER A 59 -19.19 4.75 -3.67
N PHE A 60 -18.63 5.28 -2.58
CA PHE A 60 -18.10 4.45 -1.49
C PHE A 60 -19.18 3.52 -0.94
N LYS A 61 -20.37 4.05 -0.62
CA LYS A 61 -21.48 3.30 -0.04
C LYS A 61 -21.88 2.10 -0.90
N GLU A 62 -21.98 2.30 -2.22
CA GLU A 62 -22.40 1.24 -3.12
C GLU A 62 -21.25 0.27 -3.44
N ALA A 63 -19.99 0.75 -3.43
CA ALA A 63 -18.81 -0.09 -3.62
C ALA A 63 -18.50 -1.01 -2.42
N THR A 64 -19.00 -0.67 -1.23
CA THR A 64 -18.77 -1.41 0.02
C THR A 64 -20.03 -2.01 0.63
N ARG A 65 -21.14 -2.08 -0.13
CA ARG A 65 -22.38 -2.69 0.38
C ARG A 65 -22.22 -4.21 0.41
N ASP A 66 -22.77 -4.85 1.44
CA ASP A 66 -22.85 -6.30 1.50
C ASP A 66 -23.79 -6.83 0.40
N LEU A 67 -23.43 -8.00 -0.16
CA LEU A 67 -24.12 -8.63 -1.28
C LEU A 67 -25.16 -9.66 -0.82
#